data_AF-A0AA41ENI0-F1
#
_entry.id   AF-A0AA41ENI0-F1
#
_cell.length_a   1.000
_cell.length_b   1.000
_cell.length_c   1.000
_cell.angle_alpha   90.00
_cell.angle_beta   90.00
_cell.angle_gamma   90.00
#
_symmetry.space_group_name_H-M   'P 1'
#
loop_
_entity.id
_entity.type
_entity.pdbx_description
1 polymer ?
#
loop_
_entity_poly.entity_id
_entity_poly.type
_entity_poly.pdbx_seq_one_letter_code
_entity_poly.pdbx_strand_id
1 'polypeptide(L)'
;MCAWWFVGLNVLAGIVTPFYSTLLMTMIQQSFPANQLGRVLGMLNSLASLAGPAGLIFAGPLADAIGVAKLFIIGGIGSLLCGPAMWLMPNDQQLQAHLKLTESDLS
;
A
#
# COMPACT_ATOMS: atom_id res chain seq x y z
N MET A 1 5.92 -31.69 2.41
CA MET A 1 4.62 -31.18 1.89
C MET A 1 4.40 -29.70 2.21
N CYS A 2 4.83 -29.18 3.37
CA CYS A 2 4.61 -27.77 3.77
C CYS A 2 5.36 -26.70 2.93
N ALA A 3 6.52 -27.03 2.35
CA ALA A 3 7.35 -26.05 1.65
C ALA A 3 6.74 -25.56 0.31
N TRP A 4 6.04 -26.43 -0.41
CA TRP A 4 5.40 -26.09 -1.69
C TRP A 4 4.28 -25.05 -1.53
N TRP A 5 3.54 -25.10 -0.42
CA TRP A 5 2.52 -24.10 -0.10
C TRP A 5 3.13 -22.71 0.16
N PHE A 6 4.24 -22.65 0.90
CA PHE A 6 4.96 -21.40 1.15
C PHE A 6 5.49 -20.77 -0.16
N VAL A 7 6.04 -21.60 -1.05
CA VAL A 7 6.49 -21.16 -2.38
C VAL A 7 5.32 -20.62 -3.20
N GLY A 8 4.19 -21.34 -3.24
CA GLY A 8 2.99 -20.89 -3.95
C GLY A 8 2.46 -19.54 -3.46
N LEU A 9 2.39 -19.35 -2.15
CA LEU A 9 1.96 -18.08 -1.54
C LEU A 9 2.95 -16.93 -1.82
N ASN A 10 4.26 -17.19 -1.79
CA ASN A 10 5.27 -16.17 -2.11
C ASN A 10 5.23 -15.76 -3.58
N VAL A 11 5.03 -16.72 -4.49
CA VAL A 11 4.86 -16.43 -5.92
C VAL A 11 3.62 -15.56 -6.13
N LEU A 12 2.50 -15.88 -5.49
CA LEU A 12 1.28 -15.08 -5.58
C LEU A 12 1.51 -13.65 -5.03
N ALA A 13 2.12 -13.53 -3.84
CA ALA A 13 2.45 -12.22 -3.26
C ALA A 13 3.40 -11.42 -4.14
N GLY A 14 4.38 -12.07 -4.76
CA GLY A 14 5.31 -11.47 -5.71
C GLY A 14 4.62 -10.93 -6.96
N ILE A 15 3.55 -11.57 -7.44
CA ILE A 15 2.75 -11.08 -8.58
C ILE A 15 1.85 -9.91 -8.17
N VAL A 16 1.29 -9.93 -6.96
CA VAL A 16 0.40 -8.85 -6.46
C VAL A 16 1.16 -7.56 -6.13
N THR A 17 2.39 -7.68 -5.62
CA THR A 17 3.23 -6.54 -5.20
C THR A 17 3.43 -5.47 -6.29
N PRO A 18 3.86 -5.80 -7.53
CA PRO A 18 4.02 -4.81 -8.60
C PRO A 18 2.68 -4.20 -9.02
N PHE A 19 1.58 -4.96 -8.94
CA PHE A 19 0.24 -4.46 -9.24
C PHE A 19 -0.15 -3.35 -8.26
N TYR A 20 0.02 -3.59 -6.96
CA TYR A 20 -0.23 -2.59 -5.92
C TYR A 20 0.68 -1.36 -6.07
N SER A 21 1.99 -1.58 -6.23
CA SER A 21 2.96 -0.48 -6.37
C SER A 21 2.70 0.37 -7.62
N THR A 22 2.26 -0.26 -8.72
CA THR A 22 1.92 0.44 -9.96
C THR A 22 0.64 1.23 -9.80
N LEU A 23 -0.43 0.63 -9.27
CA LEU A 23 -1.71 1.31 -9.04
C LEU A 23 -1.56 2.49 -8.08
N LEU A 24 -0.79 2.32 -7.01
CA LEU A 24 -0.51 3.40 -6.07
C LEU A 24 0.21 4.56 -6.78
N MET A 25 1.22 4.24 -7.59
CA MET A 25 1.96 5.25 -8.34
C MET A 25 1.08 5.95 -9.40
N THR A 26 0.22 5.22 -10.12
CA THR A 26 -0.68 5.83 -11.12
C THR A 26 -1.74 6.70 -10.46
N MET A 27 -2.29 6.30 -9.31
CA MET A 27 -3.23 7.12 -8.54
C MET A 27 -2.59 8.42 -8.06
N ILE A 28 -1.36 8.38 -7.56
CA ILE A 28 -0.61 9.58 -7.16
C ILE A 28 -0.35 10.48 -8.36
N GLN A 29 0.04 9.90 -9.50
CA GLN A 29 0.30 10.68 -10.72
C GLN A 29 -0.96 11.37 -11.26
N GLN A 30 -2.14 10.77 -11.14
CA GLN A 30 -3.40 11.37 -11.58
C GLN A 30 -3.94 12.42 -10.59
N SER A 31 -3.62 12.29 -9.30
CA SER A 31 -4.21 13.13 -8.25
C SER A 31 -3.45 14.44 -8.00
N PHE A 32 -2.20 14.57 -8.44
CA PHE A 32 -1.35 15.73 -8.12
C PHE A 32 -0.69 16.36 -9.35
N PRO A 33 -0.69 17.71 -9.48
CA PRO A 33 0.04 18.42 -10.53
C PRO A 33 1.56 18.28 -10.38
N ALA A 34 2.28 18.31 -11.51
CA ALA A 34 3.71 17.98 -11.61
C ALA A 34 4.64 18.74 -10.64
N ASN A 35 4.24 19.95 -10.22
CA ASN A 35 5.02 20.80 -9.30
C ASN A 35 5.10 20.22 -7.86
N GLN A 36 4.08 19.47 -7.41
CA GLN A 36 4.02 18.91 -6.05
C GLN A 36 4.40 17.42 -6.00
N LEU A 37 4.43 16.74 -7.15
CA LEU A 37 4.65 15.31 -7.28
C LEU A 37 6.00 14.86 -6.67
N GLY A 38 7.05 15.65 -6.87
CA GLY A 38 8.38 15.37 -6.29
C GLY A 38 8.41 15.40 -4.76
N ARG A 39 7.64 16.30 -4.12
CA ARG A 39 7.56 16.37 -2.65
C ARG A 39 6.79 15.20 -2.06
N VAL A 40 5.67 14.82 -2.69
CA VAL A 40 4.86 13.67 -2.26
C VAL A 40 5.65 12.38 -2.42
N LEU A 41 6.32 12.19 -3.55
CA LEU A 41 7.16 11.01 -3.78
C LEU A 41 8.35 10.95 -2.81
N GLY A 42 8.93 12.11 -2.44
CA GLY A 42 9.97 12.20 -1.41
C GLY A 42 9.47 11.80 -0.01
N MET A 43 8.27 12.25 0.37
CA MET A 43 7.64 11.83 1.63
C MET A 43 7.33 10.32 1.64
N LEU A 44 6.76 9.79 0.55
CA LEU A 44 6.48 8.36 0.43
C LEU A 44 7.74 7.50 0.53
N ASN A 45 8.83 7.89 -0.13
CA ASN A 45 10.11 7.19 -0.03
C ASN A 45 10.68 7.27 1.39
N SER A 46 10.56 8.41 2.07
CA SER A 46 11.01 8.57 3.47
C SER A 46 10.21 7.67 4.41
N LEU A 47 8.88 7.63 4.24
CA LEU A 47 8.01 6.72 4.98
C LEU A 47 8.34 5.26 4.67
N ALA A 48 8.53 4.90 3.41
CA ALA A 48 8.88 3.55 3.00
C ALA A 48 10.23 3.11 3.59
N SER A 49 11.21 4.02 3.61
CA SER A 49 12.53 3.78 4.21
C SER A 49 12.48 3.60 5.72
N LEU A 50 11.50 4.18 6.42
CA LEU A 50 11.24 3.90 7.84
C LEU A 50 10.40 2.63 8.03
N ALA A 51 9.41 2.40 7.18
CA ALA A 51 8.48 1.28 7.25
C ALA A 51 9.18 -0.06 7.00
N GLY A 52 10.21 -0.10 6.15
CA GLY A 52 11.00 -1.32 5.91
C GLY A 52 11.69 -1.84 7.18
N PRO A 53 12.64 -1.09 7.77
CA PRO A 53 13.31 -1.45 9.01
C PRO A 53 12.34 -1.63 10.18
N ALA A 54 11.34 -0.75 10.32
CA ALA A 54 10.32 -0.90 11.37
C ALA A 54 9.56 -2.21 11.21
N GLY A 55 9.11 -2.53 9.99
CA GLY A 55 8.41 -3.77 9.68
C GLY A 55 9.25 -5.00 10.00
N LEU A 56 10.56 -4.97 9.71
CA LEU A 56 11.49 -6.06 10.03
C LEU A 56 11.71 -6.23 11.54
N ILE A 57 11.81 -5.14 12.29
CA ILE A 57 11.96 -5.18 13.76
C ILE A 57 10.75 -5.85 14.41
N PHE A 58 9.54 -5.64 13.90
CA PHE A 58 8.33 -6.31 14.38
C PHE A 58 8.18 -7.73 13.81
N ALA A 59 8.47 -7.92 12.53
CA ALA A 59 8.31 -9.21 11.86
C ALA A 59 9.32 -10.25 12.36
N GLY A 60 10.54 -9.86 12.74
CA GLY A 60 11.57 -10.78 13.24
C GLY A 60 11.14 -11.56 14.48
N PRO A 61 10.83 -10.90 15.61
CA PRO A 61 10.37 -11.56 16.83
C PRO A 61 9.06 -12.33 16.64
N LEU A 62 8.11 -11.80 15.86
CA LEU A 62 6.89 -12.55 15.55
C LEU A 62 7.20 -13.79 14.70
N ALA A 63 8.14 -13.73 13.76
CA ALA A 63 8.49 -14.86 12.91
C ALA A 63 9.11 -15.99 13.72
N ASP A 64 9.92 -15.65 14.72
CA ASP A 64 10.56 -16.61 15.60
C ASP A 64 9.55 -17.22 16.60
N ALA A 65 8.59 -16.44 17.09
CA ALA A 65 7.59 -16.90 18.06
C ALA A 65 6.47 -17.78 17.47
N ILE A 66 5.91 -17.41 16.30
CA ILE A 66 4.73 -18.09 15.72
C ILE A 66 4.99 -18.75 14.37
N GLY A 67 6.18 -18.55 13.79
CA GLY A 67 6.57 -19.06 12.48
C GLY A 67 6.10 -18.17 11.32
N VAL A 68 6.96 -18.05 10.29
CA VAL A 68 6.71 -17.23 9.08
C VAL A 68 5.40 -17.60 8.37
N ALA A 69 5.01 -18.88 8.39
CA ALA A 69 3.78 -19.34 7.73
C ALA A 69 2.51 -18.72 8.36
N LYS A 70 2.46 -18.57 9.69
CA LYS A 70 1.30 -17.98 10.37
C LYS A 70 1.29 -16.46 10.21
N LEU A 71 2.46 -15.83 10.24
CA LEU A 71 2.63 -14.42 9.95
C LEU A 71 2.08 -14.03 8.57
N PHE A 72 2.36 -14.85 7.56
CA PHE A 72 1.87 -14.61 6.20
C PHE A 72 0.35 -14.71 6.11
N ILE A 73 -0.25 -15.66 6.84
CA ILE A 73 -1.71 -15.79 6.91
C ILE A 73 -2.34 -14.59 7.62
N ILE A 74 -1.78 -14.15 8.74
CA ILE A 74 -2.26 -12.96 9.47
C ILE A 74 -2.15 -11.71 8.59
N GLY A 75 -1.02 -11.52 7.90
CA GLY A 75 -0.83 -10.43 6.96
C GLY A 75 -1.81 -10.50 5.79
N GLY A 76 -2.00 -11.68 5.19
CA GLY A 76 -2.94 -11.90 4.10
C GLY A 76 -4.40 -11.62 4.50
N ILE A 77 -4.83 -12.08 5.68
CA ILE A 77 -6.16 -11.77 6.23
C ILE A 77 -6.29 -10.26 6.48
N GLY A 78 -5.26 -9.62 7.05
CA GLY A 78 -5.23 -8.17 7.25
C GLY A 78 -5.39 -7.39 5.95
N SER A 79 -4.67 -7.77 4.89
CA SER A 79 -4.81 -7.16 3.57
C SER A 79 -6.17 -7.43 2.93
N LEU A 80 -6.73 -8.64 3.13
CA LEU A 80 -8.06 -9.00 2.62
C LEU A 80 -9.17 -8.21 3.33
N LEU A 81 -9.00 -7.87 4.60
CA LEU A 81 -9.90 -6.99 5.36
C LEU A 81 -9.73 -5.51 5.00
N CYS A 82 -8.51 -5.11 4.60
CA CYS A 82 -8.23 -3.74 4.16
C CYS A 82 -9.00 -3.36 2.88
N GLY A 83 -9.19 -4.30 1.94
CA GLY A 83 -9.97 -4.09 0.72
C GLY A 83 -11.41 -3.59 0.96
N PRO A 84 -12.25 -4.33 1.71
CA PRO A 84 -13.60 -3.88 2.05
C PRO A 84 -13.61 -2.69 3.01
N ALA A 85 -12.62 -2.55 3.91
CA ALA A 85 -12.49 -1.35 4.74
C ALA A 85 -12.26 -0.08 3.89
N MET A 86 -11.48 -0.20 2.82
CA MET A 86 -11.26 0.87 1.84
C MET A 86 -12.53 1.17 1.03
N TRP A 87 -13.42 0.18 0.85
CA TRP A 87 -14.75 0.38 0.23
C TRP A 87 -15.75 1.08 1.17
N LEU A 88 -15.59 0.90 2.49
CA LEU A 88 -16.35 1.60 3.52
C LEU A 88 -15.88 3.03 3.77
N MET A 89 -14.69 3.41 3.30
CA MET A 89 -14.21 4.79 3.38
C MET A 89 -14.99 5.63 2.35
N PRO A 90 -15.92 6.49 2.79
CA PRO A 90 -16.73 7.27 1.87
C PRO A 90 -15.84 8.33 1.22
N ASN A 91 -15.74 8.22 -0.10
CA ASN A 91 -15.93 9.35 -1.01
C ASN A 91 -14.76 10.34 -1.22
N ASP A 92 -13.88 10.02 -2.17
CA ASP A 92 -13.05 10.98 -2.92
C ASP A 92 -13.86 12.09 -3.64
N GLN A 93 -15.20 11.99 -3.75
CA GLN A 93 -15.98 13.04 -4.41
C GLN A 93 -15.89 14.41 -3.70
N GLN A 94 -15.67 14.43 -2.38
CA GLN A 94 -15.51 15.70 -1.65
C GLN A 94 -14.20 16.40 -2.03
N LEU A 95 -13.13 15.64 -2.29
CA LEU A 95 -11.82 16.17 -2.68
C LEU A 95 -11.80 16.59 -4.17
N GLN A 96 -12.47 15.83 -5.04
CA GLN A 96 -12.63 16.19 -6.45
C GLN A 96 -13.49 17.44 -6.66
N ALA A 97 -14.49 17.68 -5.78
CA ALA A 97 -15.27 18.90 -5.81
C ALA A 97 -14.41 20.14 -5.50
N HIS A 98 -13.54 20.08 -4.49
CA HIS A 98 -12.65 21.19 -4.13
C HIS A 98 -11.54 21.47 -5.17
N LEU A 99 -11.05 20.44 -5.89
CA LEU A 99 -10.08 20.64 -6.98
C LEU A 99 -10.72 21.29 -8.22
N LYS A 100 -11.96 20.95 -8.56
CA LYS A 100 -12.69 21.59 -9.67
C LYS A 100 -12.96 23.08 -9.45
N LEU A 101 -13.21 23.51 -8.21
CA LEU A 101 -13.48 24.93 -7.93
C LEU A 101 -12.21 25.77 -8.03
N THR A 102 -11.07 25.22 -7.59
CA THR A 102 -9.77 25.90 -7.68
C THR A 102 -9.31 26.06 -9.13
N GLU A 103 -9.63 25.11 -10.01
CA GLU A 103 -9.30 25.20 -11.45
C GLU A 103 -10.18 26.23 -12.18
N SER A 104 -11.46 26.42 -11.77
CA SER A 104 -12.33 27.45 -12.35
C SER A 104 -12.05 28.87 -11.86
N ASP A 105 -11.42 29.04 -10.69
CA ASP A 105 -10.98 30.34 -10.19
C ASP A 105 -9.63 30.80 -10.81
N LEU A 106 -8.95 29.92 -11.55
CA LEU A 106 -7.65 30.17 -12.20
C LEU A 106 -7.74 30.22 -13.76
N SER A 107 -8.95 30.43 -14.30
CA SER A 107 -9.23 30.63 -15.73
C SER A 107 -10.11 31.85 -15.96
#